data_AF-A0A365MR34-F1
#
_entry.id   AF-A0A365MR34-F1
#
_cell.length_a   1.000
_cell.length_b   1.000
_cell.length_c   1.000
_cell.angle_alpha   90.00
_cell.angle_beta   90.00
_cell.angle_gamma   90.00
#
_symmetry.space_group_name_H-M   'P 1'
#
loop_
_entity.id
_entity.type
_entity.pdbx_description
1 polymer ?
#
loop_
_entity_poly.entity_id
_entity_poly.type
_entity_poly.pdbx_seq_one_letter_code
_entity_poly.pdbx_strand_id
1 'polypeptide(L)'
;MSTAPGSLVRNSANRFTAVFVINGLQSTFSATMNPSVQPFSSNNVTLTYNKASDLTGTRSYNGRIGPDDLALTLDNGVQITGTLNQPGIDPAASVDGSGVWEQN
;
A
#
# COMPACT_ATOMS: atom_id res chain seq x y z
N MET A 1 6.68 16.69 5.28
CA MET A 1 6.17 15.46 4.65
C MET A 1 6.96 15.23 3.39
N SER A 2 7.37 13.99 3.17
CA SER A 2 8.12 13.54 2.00
C SER A 2 7.30 12.51 1.24
N THR A 3 7.55 12.39 -0.06
CA THR A 3 6.86 11.44 -0.92
C THR A 3 7.85 10.54 -1.65
N ALA A 4 7.47 9.29 -1.88
CA ALA A 4 8.24 8.34 -2.67
C ALA A 4 7.35 7.57 -3.66
N PRO A 5 7.76 7.44 -4.93
CA PRO A 5 7.04 6.63 -5.89
C PRO A 5 7.27 5.14 -5.61
N GLY A 6 6.32 4.32 -6.05
CA GLY A 6 6.34 2.88 -5.85
C GLY A 6 5.29 2.15 -6.64
N SER A 7 5.20 0.85 -6.38
CA SER A 7 4.22 -0.07 -6.96
C SER A 7 3.58 -0.91 -5.88
N LEU A 8 2.41 -1.48 -6.20
CA LEU A 8 1.69 -2.38 -5.32
C LEU A 8 1.15 -3.56 -6.12
N VAL A 9 1.41 -4.76 -5.63
CA VAL A 9 0.91 -6.01 -6.22
C VAL A 9 0.19 -6.81 -5.15
N ARG A 10 -1.02 -7.30 -5.47
CA ARG A 10 -1.72 -8.28 -4.64
C ARG A 10 -1.11 -9.67 -4.86
N ASN A 11 -0.46 -10.23 -3.84
CA ASN A 11 0.20 -11.53 -3.94
C ASN A 11 -0.78 -12.70 -3.77
N SER A 12 -1.83 -12.53 -2.95
CA SER A 12 -2.85 -13.55 -2.71
C SER A 12 -4.18 -12.92 -2.27
N ALA A 13 -5.19 -13.75 -1.97
CA ALA A 13 -6.54 -13.29 -1.60
C ALA A 13 -6.55 -12.16 -0.55
N ASN A 14 -5.72 -12.34 0.48
CA ASN A 14 -5.68 -11.49 1.67
C ASN A 14 -4.31 -10.87 1.88
N ARG A 15 -3.46 -10.77 0.84
CA ARG A 15 -2.11 -10.18 0.96
C ARG A 15 -1.72 -9.35 -0.24
N PHE A 16 -1.05 -8.24 0.04
CA PHE A 16 -0.38 -7.41 -0.96
C PHE A 16 1.02 -7.00 -0.48
N THR A 17 1.85 -6.63 -1.46
CA THR A 17 3.16 -6.05 -1.24
C THR A 17 3.20 -4.70 -1.94
N ALA A 18 3.59 -3.66 -1.21
CA ALA A 18 3.91 -2.36 -1.78
C ALA A 18 5.42 -2.11 -1.68
N VAL A 19 6.02 -1.57 -2.73
CA VAL A 19 7.46 -1.36 -2.85
C VAL A 19 7.71 0.10 -3.20
N PHE A 20 8.54 0.77 -2.42
CA PHE A 20 8.91 2.17 -2.60
C PHE A 20 10.42 2.34 -2.64
N VAL A 21 10.91 3.28 -3.44
CA VAL A 21 12.34 3.63 -3.50
C VAL A 21 12.55 4.96 -2.81
N ILE A 22 13.31 4.96 -1.71
CA ILE A 22 13.52 6.10 -0.83
C ILE A 22 15.01 6.33 -0.67
N ASN A 23 15.51 7.46 -1.18
CA ASN A 23 16.94 7.79 -1.17
C ASN A 23 17.82 6.66 -1.77
N GLY A 24 17.30 5.92 -2.75
CA GLY A 24 18.00 4.80 -3.39
C GLY A 24 17.89 3.45 -2.66
N LEU A 25 17.26 3.39 -1.49
CA LEU A 25 16.98 2.15 -0.74
C LEU A 25 15.56 1.67 -1.00
N GLN A 26 15.38 0.35 -1.02
CA GLN A 26 14.07 -0.26 -1.24
C GLN A 26 13.36 -0.45 0.10
N SER A 27 12.19 0.14 0.25
CA SER A 27 11.29 -0.07 1.40
C SER A 27 10.08 -0.86 0.95
N THR A 28 9.90 -2.04 1.54
CA THR A 28 8.83 -2.97 1.20
C THR A 28 7.83 -3.04 2.35
N PHE A 29 6.55 -2.89 2.04
CA PHE A 29 5.44 -3.09 2.98
C PHE A 29 4.66 -4.34 2.57
N SER A 30 4.76 -5.39 3.38
CA SER A 30 4.04 -6.65 3.17
C SER A 30 2.87 -6.73 4.14
N ALA A 31 1.64 -6.73 3.63
CA ALA A 31 0.45 -6.57 4.46
C ALA A 31 -0.62 -7.62 4.19
N THR A 32 -1.38 -7.94 5.24
CA THR A 32 -2.65 -8.66 5.13
C THR A 32 -3.79 -7.70 4.84
N MET A 33 -4.87 -8.21 4.25
CA MET A 33 -6.04 -7.42 3.85
C MET A 33 -7.33 -8.20 4.13
N ASN A 34 -8.32 -7.51 4.70
CA ASN A 34 -9.64 -8.03 4.99
C ASN A 34 -10.70 -6.95 4.68
N PRO A 35 -11.81 -7.28 4.00
CA PRO A 35 -12.10 -8.53 3.29
C PRO A 35 -11.14 -8.77 2.11
N SER A 36 -11.14 -10.00 1.60
CA SER A 36 -10.46 -10.33 0.35
C SER A 36 -11.13 -9.57 -0.81
N VAL A 37 -10.36 -8.93 -1.69
CA VAL A 37 -10.88 -8.25 -2.90
C VAL A 37 -10.41 -8.94 -4.18
N GLN A 38 -10.92 -8.50 -5.35
CA GLN A 38 -10.51 -9.01 -6.66
C GLN A 38 -8.99 -8.81 -6.89
N PRO A 39 -8.34 -9.60 -7.76
CA PRO A 39 -6.95 -9.36 -8.14
C PRO A 39 -6.74 -7.95 -8.70
N PHE A 40 -5.74 -7.23 -8.20
CA PHE A 40 -5.38 -5.90 -8.70
C PHE A 40 -3.87 -5.69 -8.62
N SER A 41 -3.41 -4.69 -9.37
CA SER A 41 -2.04 -4.18 -9.29
C SER A 41 -2.05 -2.68 -9.56
N SER A 42 -1.01 -2.00 -9.09
CA SER A 42 -0.76 -0.60 -9.37
C SER A 42 0.72 -0.39 -9.62
N ASN A 43 1.06 0.18 -10.78
CA ASN A 43 2.42 0.59 -11.09
C ASN A 43 2.69 2.06 -10.72
N ASN A 44 1.68 2.76 -10.20
CA ASN A 44 1.73 4.19 -9.91
C ASN A 44 1.14 4.44 -8.52
N VAL A 45 1.98 4.20 -7.51
CA VAL A 45 1.66 4.41 -6.10
C VAL A 45 2.60 5.44 -5.52
N THR A 46 2.08 6.33 -4.69
CA THR A 46 2.82 7.34 -3.93
C THR A 46 2.70 7.03 -2.45
N LEU A 47 3.85 6.87 -1.80
CA LEU A 47 3.96 6.85 -0.34
C LEU A 47 4.13 8.28 0.17
N THR A 48 3.35 8.67 1.16
CA THR A 48 3.52 9.94 1.90
C THR A 48 3.85 9.63 3.36
N TYR A 49 4.96 10.20 3.86
CA TYR A 49 5.49 9.91 5.19
C TYR A 49 6.18 11.15 5.79
N ASN A 50 6.43 11.16 7.11
CA ASN A 50 7.07 12.30 7.78
C ASN A 50 8.58 12.11 7.92
N LYS A 51 9.02 10.92 8.34
CA LYS A 51 10.42 10.57 8.56
C LYS A 51 10.67 9.10 8.24
N ALA A 52 11.91 8.73 7.89
CA ALA A 52 12.23 7.35 7.49
C ALA A 52 11.93 6.31 8.59
N SER A 53 12.01 6.70 9.86
CA SER A 53 11.65 5.81 10.99
C SER A 53 10.17 5.40 10.99
N ASP A 54 9.30 6.13 10.29
CA ASP A 54 7.87 5.78 10.18
C ASP A 54 7.66 4.52 9.31
N LEU A 55 8.65 4.16 8.49
CA LEU A 55 8.64 3.05 7.54
C LEU A 55 9.36 1.83 8.14
N THR A 56 9.04 1.53 9.39
CA THR A 56 9.63 0.43 10.14
C THR A 56 8.58 -0.28 11.01
N GLY A 57 8.85 -1.55 11.30
CA GLY A 57 8.03 -2.38 12.18
C GLY A 57 6.67 -2.78 11.60
N THR A 58 5.80 -3.28 12.46
CA THR A 58 4.44 -3.68 12.12
C THR A 58 3.48 -2.49 12.27
N ARG A 59 2.63 -2.28 11.27
CA ARG A 59 1.64 -1.20 11.22
C ARG A 59 0.29 -1.75 10.82
N SER A 60 -0.75 -1.35 11.56
CA SER A 60 -2.12 -1.54 11.12
C SER A 60 -2.49 -0.45 10.12
N TYR A 61 -3.43 -0.74 9.23
CA TYR A 61 -3.93 0.23 8.26
C TYR A 61 -5.42 0.04 7.99
N ASN A 62 -6.04 1.08 7.46
CA ASN A 62 -7.37 1.04 6.85
C ASN A 62 -7.33 1.78 5.50
N GLY A 63 -8.25 1.47 4.60
CA GLY A 63 -8.28 2.13 3.31
C GLY A 63 -9.42 1.70 2.40
N ARG A 64 -9.40 2.24 1.19
CA ARG A 64 -10.32 1.95 0.10
C ARG A 64 -9.53 1.56 -1.14
N ILE A 65 -10.00 0.52 -1.82
CA ILE A 65 -9.54 0.14 -3.15
C ILE A 65 -10.76 0.30 -4.06
N GLY A 66 -10.67 1.16 -5.07
CA GLY A 66 -11.73 1.44 -6.04
C GLY A 66 -11.43 0.86 -7.42
N PRO A 67 -12.25 1.17 -8.43
CA PRO A 67 -12.00 0.75 -9.81
C PRO A 67 -10.73 1.34 -10.39
N ASP A 68 -10.45 2.61 -10.09
CA ASP A 68 -9.36 3.36 -10.70
C ASP A 68 -8.28 3.78 -9.70
N ASP A 69 -8.57 3.70 -8.40
CA ASP A 69 -7.73 4.28 -7.35
C ASP A 69 -7.60 3.39 -6.11
N LEU A 70 -6.57 3.67 -5.32
CA LEU A 70 -6.40 3.12 -3.98
C LEU A 70 -5.96 4.22 -3.02
N ALA A 71 -6.40 4.12 -1.78
CA ALA A 71 -5.96 4.98 -0.68
C ALA A 71 -5.94 4.19 0.62
N LEU A 72 -4.75 4.01 1.19
CA LEU A 72 -4.52 3.35 2.48
C LEU A 72 -3.87 4.34 3.46
N THR A 73 -4.29 4.30 4.71
CA THR A 73 -3.73 5.08 5.82
C THR A 73 -3.30 4.13 6.93
N LEU A 74 -2.02 4.18 7.28
CA LEU A 74 -1.45 3.42 8.39
C LEU A 74 -1.68 4.14 9.73
N ASP A 75 -1.61 3.40 10.83
CA ASP A 75 -1.84 3.88 12.20
C ASP A 75 -0.94 5.07 12.63
N ASN A 76 0.22 5.21 12.00
CA ASN A 76 1.19 6.27 12.25
C ASN A 76 1.07 7.46 11.28
N GLY A 77 0.00 7.50 10.49
CA GLY A 77 -0.29 8.58 9.55
C GLY A 77 0.44 8.48 8.21
N VAL A 78 1.21 7.42 7.96
CA VAL A 78 1.75 7.13 6.63
C VAL A 78 0.61 6.80 5.68
N GLN A 79 0.66 7.35 4.47
CA GLN A 79 -0.37 7.14 3.45
C GLN A 79 0.22 6.50 2.20
N ILE A 80 -0.54 5.57 1.63
CA ILE A 80 -0.24 4.91 0.36
C ILE A 80 -1.42 5.20 -0.57
N THR A 81 -1.21 6.01 -1.60
CA THR A 81 -2.25 6.39 -2.56
C THR A 81 -1.79 6.10 -3.98
N GLY A 82 -2.70 5.85 -4.91
CA GLY A 82 -2.29 5.57 -6.28
C GLY A 82 -3.45 5.23 -7.20
N THR A 83 -3.14 5.03 -8.47
CA THR A 83 -4.09 4.60 -9.50
C THR A 83 -3.95 3.11 -9.77
N LEU A 84 -5.04 2.38 -9.97
CA LEU A 84 -5.00 0.97 -10.34
C LEU A 84 -4.73 0.75 -11.82
N ASN A 85 -4.05 -0.33 -12.13
CA ASN A 85 -4.00 -0.86 -13.48
C ASN A 85 -5.38 -1.47 -13.82
N GLN A 86 -5.90 -1.18 -15.01
CA GLN A 86 -7.16 -1.74 -15.49
C GLN A 86 -7.05 -3.28 -15.63
N PRO A 87 -8.10 -4.06 -15.26
CA PRO A 87 -9.47 -3.62 -14.98
C PRO A 87 -9.76 -3.17 -13.53
N GLY A 88 -8.76 -2.97 -12.68
CA GLY A 88 -8.97 -2.51 -11.30
C GLY A 88 -9.82 -3.49 -10.47
N ILE A 89 -10.64 -2.96 -9.55
CA ILE A 89 -11.67 -3.74 -8.84
C ILE A 89 -13.05 -3.07 -8.91
N ASP A 90 -14.11 -3.83 -9.14
CA ASP A 90 -15.50 -3.33 -9.14
C ASP A 90 -16.44 -4.36 -8.48
N PRO A 91 -17.16 -4.03 -7.39
CA PRO A 91 -17.26 -2.72 -6.74
C PRO A 91 -16.04 -2.34 -5.91
N ALA A 92 -15.91 -1.03 -5.63
CA ALA A 92 -14.96 -0.52 -4.65
C ALA A 92 -15.16 -1.21 -3.29
N ALA A 93 -14.07 -1.49 -2.60
CA ALA A 93 -14.06 -2.16 -1.31
C ALA A 93 -13.26 -1.36 -0.28
N SER A 94 -13.82 -1.25 0.93
CA SER A 94 -13.07 -0.82 2.11
C SER A 94 -12.32 -2.02 2.68
N VAL A 95 -11.06 -1.83 3.03
CA VAL A 95 -10.20 -2.87 3.55
C VAL A 95 -9.40 -2.39 4.75
N ASP A 96 -9.11 -3.31 5.65
CA ASP A 96 -8.23 -3.12 6.79
C ASP A 96 -7.27 -4.30 6.93
N GLY A 97 -6.23 -4.12 7.71
CA GLY A 97 -5.25 -5.17 7.96
C GLY A 97 -4.03 -4.68 8.68
N SER A 98 -2.96 -5.48 8.62
CA SER A 98 -1.67 -5.13 9.20
C SER A 98 -0.54 -5.61 8.31
N GLY A 99 0.52 -4.84 8.26
CA GLY A 99 1.71 -5.17 7.48
C GLY A 99 2.98 -4.83 8.20
N VAL A 100 4.08 -5.39 7.69
CA VAL A 100 5.42 -5.17 8.20
C VAL A 100 6.24 -4.43 7.15
N TRP A 101 7.02 -3.45 7.61
CA TRP A 101 8.04 -2.78 6.81
C TRP A 101 9.37 -3.52 6.86
N GLU A 102 9.97 -3.74 5.70
CA GLU A 102 11.30 -4.28 5.51
C GLU A 102 12.13 -3.31 4.66
N GLN A 103 13.38 -3.08 5.03
CA GLN A 103 14.32 -2.23 4.29
C GLN A 103 15.47 -3.09 3.75
N ASN A 104 15.74 -2.96 2.45
CA ASN A 104 16.85 -3.58 1.75
C ASN A 104 17.78 -2.53 1.12
#